data_AF-A0A2S3QUK2-F1
#
_entry.id   AF-A0A2S3QUK2-F1
#
_cell.length_a   1.000
_cell.length_b   1.000
_cell.length_c   1.000
_cell.angle_alpha   90.00
_cell.angle_beta   90.00
_cell.angle_gamma   90.00
#
_symmetry.space_group_name_H-M   'P 1'
#
loop_
_entity.id
_entity.type
_entity.pdbx_description
1 polymer ?
#
loop_
_entity_poly.entity_id
_entity_poly.type
_entity_poly.pdbx_seq_one_letter_code
_entity_poly.pdbx_strand_id
1 'polypeptide(L)'
;MKKILLITTFLFQTIVSAGVSDWSIVNIKGDFWLKKKDSKTLKAKITKRTGKSKVTETKSVGDNYELIIYYAGSAGTFQLIDIYYAVIFDKKKNQFIGDYPWEYKAQEGSKKVDNPKWDISKKVIKINDPQTDLKKTIQLRSN
;
A
#
# COMPACT_ATOMS: atom_id res chain seq x y z
N MET A 1 52.37 22.40 -25.22
CA MET A 1 51.06 21.84 -25.62
C MET A 1 50.41 21.20 -24.39
N LYS A 2 49.49 21.91 -23.71
CA LYS A 2 48.83 21.41 -22.49
C LYS A 2 47.55 20.69 -22.88
N LYS A 3 47.47 19.38 -22.63
CA LYS A 3 46.24 18.59 -22.76
C LYS A 3 45.42 18.78 -21.48
N ILE A 4 44.23 19.38 -21.59
CA ILE A 4 43.26 19.43 -20.49
C ILE A 4 42.35 18.23 -20.66
N LEU A 5 42.45 17.29 -19.72
CA LEU A 5 41.56 16.14 -19.61
C LEU A 5 40.31 16.60 -18.86
N LEU A 6 39.18 16.77 -19.54
CA LEU A 6 37.90 17.05 -18.89
C LEU A 6 37.31 15.71 -18.42
N ILE A 7 37.40 15.44 -17.12
CA ILE A 7 36.73 14.29 -16.48
C ILE A 7 35.31 14.75 -16.16
N THR A 8 34.36 14.39 -17.02
CA THR A 8 32.93 14.65 -16.79
C THR A 8 32.40 13.61 -15.81
N THR A 9 32.38 13.94 -14.53
CA THR A 9 31.81 13.08 -13.48
C THR A 9 30.28 13.08 -13.61
N PHE A 10 29.74 12.07 -14.28
CA PHE A 10 28.30 11.82 -14.36
C PHE A 10 27.82 11.26 -13.02
N LEU A 11 27.34 12.12 -12.13
CA LEU A 11 26.67 11.74 -10.89
C LEU A 11 25.31 11.11 -11.22
N PHE A 12 25.29 9.79 -11.35
CA PHE A 12 24.04 9.01 -11.37
C PHE A 12 23.40 9.10 -9.97
N GLN A 13 22.45 10.03 -9.80
CA GLN A 13 21.55 9.98 -8.66
C GLN A 13 20.55 8.83 -8.92
N THR A 14 20.77 7.70 -8.25
CA THR A 14 19.79 6.62 -8.21
C THR A 14 18.60 7.10 -7.38
N ILE A 15 17.54 7.51 -8.05
CA ILE A 15 16.25 7.72 -7.40
C ILE A 15 15.79 6.32 -6.96
N VAL A 16 16.00 6.00 -5.68
CA VAL A 16 15.46 4.79 -5.07
C VAL A 16 13.95 4.94 -5.02
N SER A 17 13.29 4.52 -6.10
CA SER A 17 11.84 4.38 -6.14
C SER A 17 11.45 3.28 -5.17
N ALA A 18 10.95 3.64 -3.99
CA ALA A 18 10.39 2.70 -3.04
C ALA A 18 9.29 1.90 -3.74
N GLY A 19 9.54 0.62 -3.94
CA GLY A 19 8.73 -0.25 -4.80
C GLY A 19 7.98 -1.29 -3.99
N VAL A 20 7.04 -1.96 -4.64
CA VAL A 20 6.42 -3.22 -4.17
C VAL A 20 7.49 -4.21 -3.63
N SER A 21 8.72 -4.13 -4.13
CA SER A 21 9.88 -4.89 -3.68
C SER A 21 10.23 -4.73 -2.20
N ASP A 22 9.88 -3.61 -1.56
CA ASP A 22 10.36 -3.28 -0.21
C ASP A 22 9.50 -3.94 0.88
N TRP A 23 8.34 -4.45 0.47
CA TRP A 23 7.33 -5.01 1.34
C TRP A 23 7.09 -6.48 1.04
N SER A 24 6.81 -7.25 2.07
CA SER A 24 6.37 -8.64 1.94
C SER A 24 5.22 -8.94 2.88
N ILE A 25 4.41 -9.92 2.50
CA ILE A 25 3.39 -10.48 3.38
C ILE A 25 3.87 -11.84 3.85
N VAL A 26 3.90 -12.03 5.17
CA VAL A 26 4.34 -13.25 5.82
C VAL A 26 3.24 -13.79 6.74
N ASN A 27 3.16 -15.11 6.85
CA ASN A 27 2.31 -15.77 7.85
C ASN A 27 3.17 -16.11 9.08
N ILE A 28 2.78 -15.60 10.24
CA ILE A 28 3.47 -15.85 11.51
C ILE A 28 2.42 -16.39 12.47
N LYS A 29 2.49 -17.69 12.78
CA LYS A 29 1.56 -18.38 13.70
C LYS A 29 0.08 -18.21 13.31
N GLY A 30 -0.24 -18.29 12.02
CA GLY A 30 -1.60 -18.17 11.52
C GLY A 30 -2.04 -16.74 11.18
N ASP A 31 -1.39 -15.73 11.78
CA ASP A 31 -1.65 -14.33 11.47
C ASP A 31 -0.87 -13.87 10.24
N PHE A 32 -1.47 -12.97 9.46
CA PHE A 32 -0.84 -12.36 8.29
C PHE A 32 -0.29 -10.99 8.64
N TRP A 33 0.95 -10.75 8.24
CA TRP A 33 1.68 -9.53 8.55
C TRP A 33 2.28 -8.93 7.29
N LEU A 34 2.06 -7.64 7.08
CA LEU A 34 2.86 -6.83 6.16
C LEU A 34 4.16 -6.47 6.87
N LYS A 35 5.30 -6.79 6.25
CA LYS A 35 6.63 -6.59 6.81
C LYS A 35 7.50 -5.80 5.84
N LYS A 36 8.25 -4.83 6.35
CA LYS A 36 9.30 -4.16 5.58
C LYS A 36 10.52 -5.08 5.50
N LYS A 37 11.01 -5.41 4.29
CA LYS A 37 12.02 -6.46 4.10
C LYS A 37 13.37 -6.14 4.73
N ASP A 38 13.77 -4.87 4.70
CA ASP A 38 15.02 -4.37 5.28
C ASP A 38 14.95 -4.18 6.82
N SER A 39 13.78 -4.42 7.44
CA SER A 39 13.56 -4.24 8.87
C SER A 39 13.16 -5.52 9.57
N LYS A 40 13.74 -5.74 10.76
CA LYS A 40 13.35 -6.86 11.64
C LYS A 40 12.10 -6.53 12.46
N THR A 41 11.84 -5.26 12.73
CA THR A 41 10.82 -4.81 13.69
C THR A 41 9.59 -4.22 13.02
N LEU A 42 9.72 -3.66 11.82
CA LEU A 42 8.60 -3.01 11.12
C LEU A 42 7.69 -4.04 10.47
N LYS A 43 6.59 -4.33 11.16
CA LYS A 43 5.47 -5.13 10.64
C LYS A 43 4.13 -4.62 11.18
N ALA A 44 3.08 -4.77 10.38
CA ALA A 44 1.70 -4.57 10.79
C ALA A 44 0.88 -5.82 10.52
N LYS A 45 0.00 -6.17 11.46
CA LYS A 45 -1.03 -7.18 11.22
C LYS A 45 -1.98 -6.63 10.17
N ILE A 46 -2.32 -7.44 9.18
CA ILE A 46 -3.17 -7.03 8.07
C ILE A 46 -4.41 -7.90 7.96
N THR A 47 -5.44 -7.35 7.33
CA THR A 47 -6.68 -8.04 7.04
C THR A 47 -6.43 -9.13 6.01
N LYS A 48 -6.84 -10.34 6.35
CA LYS A 48 -6.78 -11.49 5.45
C LYS A 48 -8.17 -12.07 5.23
N ARG A 49 -8.49 -12.41 3.98
CA ARG A 49 -9.69 -13.18 3.62
C ARG A 49 -9.29 -14.60 3.19
N THR A 50 -8.96 -14.81 1.93
CA THR A 50 -8.71 -16.15 1.34
C THR A 50 -7.52 -16.14 0.37
N GLY A 51 -6.97 -17.31 0.01
CA GLY A 51 -5.86 -17.42 -0.95
C GLY A 51 -4.51 -16.83 -0.49
N LYS A 52 -3.56 -16.71 -1.43
CA LYS A 52 -2.21 -16.19 -1.18
C LYS A 52 -2.19 -14.67 -1.31
N SER A 53 -1.95 -13.97 -0.21
CA SER A 53 -1.79 -12.51 -0.23
C SER A 53 -0.45 -12.08 -0.79
N LYS A 54 -0.46 -10.98 -1.54
CA LYS A 54 0.73 -10.35 -2.11
C LYS A 54 0.53 -8.84 -2.14
N VAL A 55 1.61 -8.09 -1.90
CA VAL A 55 1.64 -6.66 -2.21
C VAL A 55 1.56 -6.51 -3.73
N THR A 56 0.67 -5.66 -4.20
CA THR A 56 0.40 -5.46 -5.63
C THR A 56 0.87 -4.11 -6.11
N GLU A 57 0.83 -3.10 -5.25
CA GLU A 57 1.18 -1.73 -5.62
C GLU A 57 1.61 -0.94 -4.37
N THR A 58 2.48 0.05 -4.55
CA THR A 58 2.76 1.08 -3.56
C THR A 58 2.52 2.47 -4.17
N LYS A 59 1.97 3.41 -3.38
CA LYS A 59 1.73 4.80 -3.82
C LYS A 59 2.24 5.76 -2.77
N SER A 60 3.09 6.72 -3.16
CA SER A 60 3.46 7.82 -2.27
C SER A 60 2.30 8.81 -2.13
N VAL A 61 2.04 9.25 -0.89
CA VAL A 61 1.02 10.25 -0.55
C VAL A 61 1.69 11.41 0.17
N GLY A 62 1.85 12.52 -0.56
CA GLY A 62 2.73 13.59 -0.11
C GLY A 62 4.15 13.08 0.16
N ASP A 63 4.87 13.77 1.04
CA ASP A 63 6.29 13.46 1.26
C ASP A 63 6.48 12.35 2.30
N ASN A 64 5.56 12.24 3.26
CA ASN A 64 5.74 11.44 4.47
C ASN A 64 4.96 10.12 4.48
N TYR A 65 4.05 9.89 3.53
CA TYR A 65 3.18 8.72 3.58
C TYR A 65 3.32 7.83 2.35
N GLU A 66 3.06 6.54 2.57
CA GLU A 66 3.01 5.51 1.54
C GLU A 66 1.75 4.66 1.76
N LEU A 67 1.01 4.41 0.69
CA LEU A 67 -0.04 3.40 0.65
C LEU A 67 0.55 2.11 0.11
N ILE A 68 0.41 1.02 0.85
CA ILE A 68 0.89 -0.30 0.47
C ILE A 68 -0.34 -1.15 0.19
N ILE A 69 -0.64 -1.35 -1.08
CA ILE A 69 -1.84 -2.02 -1.56
C ILE A 69 -1.52 -3.50 -1.74
N TYR A 70 -2.39 -4.35 -1.22
CA TYR A 70 -2.22 -5.80 -1.31
C TYR A 70 -3.54 -6.53 -1.56
N TYR A 71 -3.42 -7.69 -2.19
CA TYR A 71 -4.53 -8.60 -2.39
C TYR A 71 -4.82 -9.38 -1.10
N ALA A 72 -6.01 -9.22 -0.54
CA ALA A 72 -6.43 -9.85 0.71
C ALA A 72 -7.10 -11.22 0.50
N GLY A 73 -7.61 -11.48 -0.71
CA GLY A 73 -8.31 -12.70 -1.11
C GLY A 73 -9.55 -12.41 -1.94
N SER A 74 -10.33 -13.46 -2.22
CA SER A 74 -11.66 -13.34 -2.83
C SER A 74 -12.76 -13.72 -1.84
N ALA A 75 -13.96 -13.19 -2.05
CA ALA A 75 -15.18 -13.62 -1.36
C ALA A 75 -16.32 -13.88 -2.35
N GLY A 76 -17.33 -14.62 -1.89
CA GLY A 76 -18.52 -14.98 -2.65
C GLY A 76 -18.49 -16.42 -3.15
N THR A 77 -19.67 -17.03 -3.29
CA THR A 77 -19.84 -18.42 -3.78
C THR A 77 -20.30 -18.45 -5.24
N PHE A 78 -21.24 -17.56 -5.60
CA PHE A 78 -21.80 -17.46 -6.95
C PHE A 78 -21.16 -16.33 -7.79
N GLN A 79 -20.66 -15.29 -7.12
CA GLN A 79 -19.95 -14.17 -7.73
C GLN A 79 -18.68 -13.94 -6.95
N LEU A 80 -17.54 -14.25 -7.56
CA LEU A 80 -16.24 -14.07 -6.93
C LEU A 80 -15.82 -12.61 -7.05
N ILE A 81 -15.51 -12.02 -5.91
CA ILE A 81 -15.06 -10.64 -5.79
C ILE A 81 -13.67 -10.68 -5.18
N ASP A 82 -12.67 -10.22 -5.93
CA ASP A 82 -11.32 -10.02 -5.46
C ASP A 82 -11.23 -8.77 -4.60
N ILE A 83 -10.64 -8.89 -3.42
CA ILE A 83 -10.63 -7.87 -2.38
C ILE A 83 -9.20 -7.40 -2.17
N TYR A 84 -9.01 -6.08 -2.28
CA TYR A 84 -7.75 -5.40 -2.07
C TYR A 84 -7.87 -4.45 -0.88
N TYR A 85 -6.82 -4.41 -0.07
CA TYR A 85 -6.70 -3.51 1.07
C TYR A 85 -5.45 -2.66 0.88
N ALA A 86 -5.43 -1.50 1.53
CA ALA A 86 -4.29 -0.60 1.58
C ALA A 86 -3.91 -0.32 3.03
N VAL A 87 -2.64 -0.55 3.33
CA VAL A 87 -2.02 -0.13 4.60
C VAL A 87 -1.43 1.25 4.40
N ILE A 88 -1.73 2.17 5.33
CA ILE A 88 -1.15 3.52 5.35
C ILE A 88 0.08 3.50 6.24
N PHE A 89 1.25 3.81 5.69
CA PHE A 89 2.51 3.88 6.39
C PHE A 89 3.04 5.32 6.46
N ASP A 90 3.41 5.77 7.65
CA ASP A 90 4.10 7.04 7.90
C ASP A 90 5.60 6.79 7.88
N LYS A 91 6.25 7.17 6.77
CA LYS A 91 7.69 7.00 6.52
C LYS A 91 8.53 7.80 7.52
N LYS A 92 8.06 8.96 7.96
CA LYS A 92 8.79 9.85 8.87
C LYS A 92 8.83 9.27 10.28
N LYS A 93 7.71 8.72 10.74
CA LYS A 93 7.60 8.13 12.09
C LYS A 93 7.85 6.62 12.12
N ASN A 94 8.08 5.99 10.95
CA ASN A 94 8.20 4.55 10.78
C ASN A 94 7.05 3.78 11.46
N GLN A 95 5.81 4.22 11.25
CA GLN A 95 4.64 3.63 11.89
C GLN A 95 3.53 3.32 10.88
N PHE A 96 2.76 2.27 11.17
CA PHE A 96 1.55 1.95 10.43
C PHE A 96 0.37 2.69 11.06
N ILE A 97 -0.46 3.32 10.24
CA ILE A 97 -1.61 4.11 10.68
C ILE A 97 -2.88 3.27 10.67
N GLY A 98 -3.06 2.44 9.66
CA GLY A 98 -4.24 1.59 9.55
C GLY A 98 -4.26 0.79 8.26
N ASP A 99 -5.22 -0.12 8.20
CA ASP A 99 -5.44 -1.08 7.12
C ASP A 99 -6.91 -1.00 6.70
N TYR A 100 -7.17 -0.62 5.45
CA TYR A 100 -8.50 -0.25 4.99
C TYR A 100 -8.82 -0.83 3.60
N PRO A 101 -10.09 -1.10 3.29
CA PRO A 101 -10.52 -1.52 1.95
C PRO A 101 -10.06 -0.52 0.89
N TRP A 102 -9.41 -1.03 -0.15
CA TRP A 102 -8.91 -0.25 -1.28
C TRP A 102 -9.81 -0.42 -2.51
N GLU A 103 -10.07 -1.67 -2.90
CA GLU A 103 -10.80 -2.00 -4.12
C GLU A 103 -11.48 -3.37 -3.99
N TYR A 104 -12.66 -3.48 -4.61
CA TYR A 104 -13.40 -4.70 -4.85
C TYR A 104 -13.54 -4.91 -6.35
N LYS A 105 -12.88 -5.94 -6.85
CA LYS A 105 -12.88 -6.28 -8.27
C LYS A 105 -13.75 -7.51 -8.50
N ALA A 106 -14.94 -7.27 -9.05
CA ALA A 106 -15.80 -8.34 -9.52
C ALA A 106 -15.13 -9.06 -10.69
N GLN A 107 -15.12 -10.40 -10.68
CA GLN A 107 -14.61 -11.18 -11.80
C GLN A 107 -15.54 -11.08 -13.02
N GLU A 108 -15.03 -11.44 -14.19
CA GLU A 108 -15.76 -11.33 -15.46
C GLU A 108 -17.13 -12.05 -15.38
N GLY A 109 -18.17 -11.41 -15.91
CA GLY A 109 -19.56 -11.91 -15.82
C GLY A 109 -20.26 -11.68 -14.48
N SER A 110 -19.59 -11.12 -13.47
CA SER A 110 -20.21 -10.77 -12.19
C SER A 110 -20.83 -9.37 -12.21
N LYS A 111 -21.80 -9.12 -11.30
CA LYS A 111 -22.36 -7.78 -11.12
C LYS A 111 -21.28 -6.82 -10.60
N LYS A 112 -21.37 -5.55 -11.02
CA LYS A 112 -20.52 -4.50 -10.46
C LYS A 112 -20.78 -4.38 -8.96
N VAL A 113 -19.70 -4.12 -8.21
CA VAL A 113 -19.71 -3.91 -6.76
C VAL A 113 -19.27 -2.48 -6.49
N ASP A 114 -19.95 -1.82 -5.55
CA ASP A 114 -19.55 -0.47 -5.15
C ASP A 114 -18.20 -0.52 -4.46
N ASN A 115 -17.30 0.36 -4.89
CA ASN A 115 -15.93 0.40 -4.41
C ASN A 115 -15.74 1.43 -3.29
N PRO A 116 -14.77 1.21 -2.38
CA PRO A 116 -14.32 2.23 -1.46
C PRO A 116 -13.86 3.48 -2.20
N LYS A 117 -14.29 4.65 -1.72
CA LYS A 117 -13.86 5.95 -2.25
C LYS A 117 -12.75 6.51 -1.38
N TRP A 118 -11.60 6.78 -2.00
CA TRP A 118 -10.45 7.41 -1.37
C TRP A 118 -10.27 8.83 -1.89
N ASP A 119 -10.43 9.81 -1.01
CA ASP A 119 -10.08 11.21 -1.27
C ASP A 119 -8.77 11.51 -0.53
N ILE A 120 -7.69 11.61 -1.31
CA ILE A 120 -6.33 11.71 -0.83
C ILE A 120 -5.77 13.08 -1.17
N SER A 121 -5.35 13.81 -0.14
CA SER A 121 -4.65 15.08 -0.27
C SER A 121 -3.36 15.07 0.56
N LYS A 122 -2.57 16.15 0.46
CA LYS A 122 -1.35 16.31 1.27
C LYS A 122 -1.60 16.34 2.79
N LYS A 123 -2.81 16.67 3.23
CA LYS A 123 -3.16 16.91 4.64
C LYS A 123 -4.13 15.88 5.21
N VAL A 124 -4.89 15.19 4.37
CA VAL A 124 -5.95 14.29 4.82
C VAL A 124 -6.14 13.15 3.83
N ILE A 125 -6.41 11.97 4.38
CA ILE A 125 -6.97 10.83 3.66
C ILE A 125 -8.39 10.61 4.19
N LYS A 126 -9.38 10.61 3.30
CA LYS A 126 -10.76 10.25 3.62
C LYS A 126 -11.11 8.96 2.88
N ILE A 127 -11.72 8.03 3.60
CA ILE A 127 -12.11 6.72 3.10
C ILE A 127 -13.60 6.55 3.39
N ASN A 128 -14.38 6.28 2.36
CA ASN A 128 -15.79 5.93 2.48
C ASN A 128 -16.04 4.63 1.73
N ASP A 129 -16.36 3.57 2.47
CA ASP A 129 -16.70 2.28 1.88
C ASP A 129 -18.19 1.96 2.12
N PRO A 130 -19.02 2.01 1.08
CA PRO A 130 -20.45 1.74 1.18
C PRO A 130 -20.76 0.26 1.46
N GLN A 131 -19.83 -0.66 1.23
CA GLN A 131 -20.05 -2.10 1.48
C GLN A 131 -20.00 -2.45 2.97
N THR A 132 -19.29 -1.64 3.77
CA THR A 132 -19.09 -1.88 5.21
C THR A 132 -19.54 -0.72 6.10
N ASP A 133 -20.18 0.31 5.51
CA ASP A 133 -20.52 1.58 6.16
C ASP A 133 -19.32 2.31 6.80
N LEU A 134 -18.09 1.97 6.39
CA LEU A 134 -16.88 2.59 6.91
C LEU A 134 -16.79 4.04 6.42
N LYS A 135 -16.71 4.97 7.38
CA LYS A 135 -16.35 6.38 7.15
C LYS A 135 -15.14 6.73 8.00
N LYS A 136 -13.98 6.88 7.36
CA LYS A 136 -12.72 7.20 8.03
C LYS A 136 -12.10 8.48 7.51
N THR A 137 -11.62 9.32 8.42
CA THR A 137 -10.78 10.48 8.11
C THR A 137 -9.49 10.36 8.89
N ILE A 138 -8.36 10.51 8.19
CA ILE A 138 -7.00 10.39 8.74
C ILE A 138 -6.28 11.69 8.46
N GLN A 139 -5.93 12.40 9.52
CA GLN A 139 -5.17 13.64 9.43
C GLN A 139 -3.69 13.32 9.23
N LEU A 140 -3.14 13.79 8.11
CA LEU A 140 -1.74 13.69 7.77
C LEU A 140 -1.02 14.89 8.39
N ARG A 141 -0.17 14.64 9.37
CA ARG A 141 0.58 15.71 10.05
C ARG A 141 1.86 15.97 9.26
N SER A 142 1.89 17.10 8.55
CA SER A 142 3.12 17.71 8.07
C SER A 142 3.79 18.39 9.27
N ASN A 143 4.69 17.70 9.96
CA ASN A 143 5.70 18.40 10.76
C ASN A 143 6.89 18.68 9.87
#